data_AF-A0A815Q3K3-F1
#
_entry.id   AF-A0A815Q3K3-F1
#
_cell.length_a   1.000
_cell.length_b   1.000
_cell.length_c   1.000
_cell.angle_alpha   90.00
_cell.angle_beta   90.00
_cell.angle_gamma   90.00
#
_symmetry.space_group_name_H-M   'P 1'
#
loop_
_entity.id
_entity.type
_entity.pdbx_description
1 polymer ?
#
loop_
_entity_poly.entity_id
_entity_poly.type
_entity_poly.pdbx_seq_one_letter_code
_entity_poly.pdbx_strand_id
1 'polypeptide(L)'
;MFLMNFISDNLIARLDNTHDYEQTSSSFDWFLEAKWEYNSISNKELFIICNLKAGSDDEVFSEKLSILLDHSRVRMKKGEITHLSGDNHDGKTLTDQQRERLKELASKLPPPKQTGPHIALNEMLNLKSTRHECEGESSIRMTYGNTNTVTTYQDAVIREDNTFRQHFVIAHIIFSKKPTNLPEILQQKRSTQIEKSVSVASLTVFYQVHDGSWRECQEIAIAPIAIRNEEPKWLADSVINIEPDKLFSFTIRGSISIRDEAGRDNQARQRIHKSLPQPFKLKIVINDSVGKQCSLVVEHLNKPLDLITRESFRKSYQSSISELVGFTYADDCETDERIYMAIYINTENQVVVKTGGTYTYTFTRQGIRTMEFTAKQNQTPEVDLDYIRQRNSRHDSRAFALFDPETYMLYAFRLEVSTVTSKTEETILIPIEKID
;
A
#
# COMPACT_ATOMS: atom_id res chain seq x y z
N MET A 1 -10.52 -45.81 -25.66
CA MET A 1 -10.97 -46.40 -26.94
C MET A 1 -10.39 -45.65 -28.14
N PHE A 2 -10.55 -44.32 -28.24
CA PHE A 2 -9.98 -43.52 -29.34
C PHE A 2 -8.43 -43.53 -29.46
N LEU A 3 -7.70 -43.52 -28.33
CA LEU A 3 -6.23 -43.58 -28.35
C LEU A 3 -5.70 -44.90 -28.91
N MET A 4 -6.37 -46.02 -28.62
CA MET A 4 -6.02 -47.35 -29.14
C MET A 4 -6.21 -47.42 -30.65
N ASN A 5 -7.28 -46.84 -31.19
CA ASN A 5 -7.50 -46.80 -32.64
C ASN A 5 -6.47 -45.90 -33.36
N PHE A 6 -6.17 -44.72 -32.81
CA PHE A 6 -5.17 -43.80 -33.39
C PHE A 6 -3.76 -44.39 -33.42
N ILE A 7 -3.38 -45.15 -32.37
CA ILE A 7 -2.10 -45.84 -32.29
C ILE A 7 -2.07 -47.01 -33.27
N SER A 8 -3.15 -47.79 -33.36
CA SER A 8 -3.27 -48.91 -34.31
C SER A 8 -3.10 -48.43 -35.76
N ASP A 9 -3.81 -47.38 -36.16
CA ASP A 9 -3.80 -46.90 -37.55
C ASP A 9 -2.44 -46.32 -37.97
N ASN A 10 -1.75 -45.61 -37.06
CA ASN A 10 -0.41 -45.07 -37.35
C ASN A 10 0.69 -46.14 -37.32
N LEU A 11 0.58 -47.19 -36.50
CA LEU A 11 1.55 -48.28 -36.49
C LEU A 11 1.42 -49.16 -37.74
N ILE A 12 0.19 -49.49 -38.13
CA ILE A 12 -0.08 -50.26 -39.36
C ILE A 12 0.48 -49.50 -40.58
N ALA A 13 0.23 -48.20 -40.67
CA ALA A 13 0.73 -47.37 -41.77
C ALA A 13 2.27 -47.24 -41.82
N ARG A 14 2.98 -47.40 -40.70
CA ARG A 14 4.46 -47.38 -40.66
C ARG A 14 5.07 -48.74 -40.96
N LEU A 15 4.44 -49.83 -40.53
CA LEU A 15 4.84 -51.19 -40.87
C LEU A 15 4.68 -51.47 -42.37
N ASP A 16 3.58 -50.99 -42.98
CA ASP A 16 3.36 -51.08 -44.44
C ASP A 16 4.40 -50.31 -45.27
N ASN A 17 5.00 -49.25 -44.72
CA ASN A 17 5.98 -48.42 -45.42
C ASN A 17 7.44 -48.86 -45.26
N THR A 18 7.72 -49.80 -44.35
CA THR A 18 9.10 -50.16 -44.00
C THR A 18 9.58 -51.47 -44.61
N HIS A 19 8.70 -52.38 -45.04
CA HIS A 19 9.11 -53.68 -45.60
C HIS A 19 8.31 -54.06 -46.86
N ASP A 20 8.98 -54.03 -48.02
CA ASP A 20 8.62 -54.81 -49.21
C ASP A 20 8.85 -56.30 -48.89
N TYR A 21 7.86 -56.96 -48.27
CA TYR A 21 7.83 -58.42 -48.20
C TYR A 21 6.51 -58.94 -48.75
N GLU A 22 6.64 -59.78 -49.77
CA GLU A 22 5.54 -60.53 -50.38
C GLU A 22 4.70 -61.22 -49.31
N GLN A 23 3.39 -61.09 -49.47
CA GLN A 23 2.36 -61.76 -48.67
C GLN A 23 2.67 -63.26 -48.51
N THR A 24 3.24 -63.63 -47.37
CA THR A 24 3.13 -64.98 -46.83
C THR A 24 2.39 -64.88 -45.51
N SER A 25 1.23 -65.54 -45.46
CA SER A 25 0.29 -65.53 -44.33
C SER A 25 0.86 -66.30 -43.13
N SER A 26 1.89 -65.77 -42.49
CA SER A 26 2.30 -66.20 -41.15
C SER A 26 1.61 -65.30 -40.12
N SER A 27 0.96 -65.91 -39.12
CA SER A 27 0.24 -65.17 -38.08
C SER A 27 1.26 -64.43 -37.20
N PHE A 28 1.36 -63.12 -37.37
CA PHE A 28 2.12 -62.27 -36.47
C PHE A 28 1.32 -62.05 -35.19
N ASP A 29 1.83 -62.53 -34.05
CA ASP A 29 1.29 -62.20 -32.73
C ASP A 29 1.87 -60.85 -32.28
N TRP A 30 1.03 -59.81 -32.36
CA TRP A 30 1.37 -58.49 -31.85
C TRP A 30 0.81 -58.31 -30.44
N PHE A 31 1.58 -57.68 -29.55
CA PHE A 31 1.07 -57.23 -28.24
C PHE A 31 1.58 -55.83 -27.93
N LEU A 32 0.68 -54.94 -27.54
CA LEU A 32 1.04 -53.56 -27.21
C LEU A 32 1.39 -53.48 -25.72
N GLU A 33 2.66 -53.19 -25.40
CA GLU A 33 3.11 -52.97 -24.02
C GLU A 33 3.33 -51.48 -23.72
N ALA A 34 2.29 -50.79 -23.25
CA ALA A 34 2.40 -49.38 -22.88
C ALA A 34 3.17 -49.22 -21.55
N LYS A 35 4.42 -48.76 -21.62
CA LYS A 35 5.27 -48.47 -20.46
C LYS A 35 5.39 -46.97 -20.20
N TRP A 36 5.26 -46.57 -18.93
CA TRP A 36 5.23 -45.17 -18.49
C TRP A 36 6.59 -44.76 -17.92
N GLU A 37 7.22 -43.73 -18.49
CA GLU A 37 8.48 -43.19 -17.96
C GLU A 37 8.31 -41.71 -17.62
N TYR A 38 8.54 -41.35 -16.34
CA TYR A 38 8.47 -39.98 -15.86
C TYR A 38 9.85 -39.33 -15.95
N ASN A 39 10.06 -38.41 -16.90
CA ASN A 39 11.29 -37.63 -16.97
C ASN A 39 11.14 -36.32 -16.16
N SER A 40 11.90 -36.20 -15.07
CA SER A 40 11.85 -35.06 -14.16
C SER A 40 12.60 -33.82 -14.64
N ILE A 41 13.35 -33.90 -15.74
CA ILE A 41 14.32 -32.87 -16.15
C ILE A 41 13.82 -32.01 -17.33
N SER A 42 12.93 -32.54 -18.17
CA SER A 42 12.36 -31.81 -19.33
C SER A 42 10.85 -32.00 -19.35
N ASN A 43 10.08 -31.04 -18.83
CA ASN A 43 8.62 -30.89 -19.02
C ASN A 43 7.85 -32.15 -19.44
N LYS A 44 7.66 -33.11 -18.51
CA LYS A 44 6.65 -34.19 -18.51
C LYS A 44 6.25 -34.69 -19.92
N GLU A 45 7.14 -35.40 -20.59
CA GLU A 45 6.85 -36.12 -21.83
C GLU A 45 6.20 -37.48 -21.51
N LEU A 46 5.19 -37.86 -22.29
CA LEU A 46 4.60 -39.20 -22.23
C LEU A 46 5.25 -40.06 -23.32
N PHE A 47 5.75 -41.23 -22.94
CA PHE A 47 6.22 -42.23 -23.90
C PHE A 47 5.23 -43.39 -23.93
N ILE A 48 4.89 -43.85 -25.13
CA ILE A 48 4.25 -45.14 -25.35
C ILE A 48 5.28 -45.98 -26.10
N ILE A 49 5.73 -47.06 -25.48
CA ILE A 49 6.59 -48.04 -26.14
C ILE A 49 5.67 -49.07 -26.79
N CYS A 50 5.90 -49.37 -28.06
CA CYS A 50 5.15 -50.36 -28.82
C CYS A 50 6.13 -51.49 -29.16
N ASN A 51 5.89 -52.68 -28.63
CA ASN A 51 6.69 -53.86 -28.91
C ASN A 51 5.97 -54.72 -29.95
N LEU A 52 6.67 -55.10 -31.02
CA LEU A 52 6.18 -56.03 -32.04
C LEU A 52 7.03 -57.29 -31.96
N LYS A 53 6.40 -58.46 -31.77
CA LYS A 53 7.09 -59.76 -31.88
C LYS A 53 6.77 -60.36 -33.24
N ALA A 54 7.81 -60.61 -34.05
CA ALA A 54 7.64 -61.17 -35.38
C ALA A 54 7.97 -62.67 -35.37
N GLY A 55 6.94 -63.51 -35.44
CA GLY A 55 7.10 -64.96 -35.62
C GLY A 55 7.65 -65.72 -34.40
N SER A 56 8.12 -66.95 -34.65
CA SER A 56 8.57 -67.91 -33.63
C SER A 56 9.94 -67.62 -33.03
N ASP A 57 10.64 -66.61 -33.51
CA ASP A 57 11.95 -66.22 -33.00
C ASP A 57 11.80 -65.16 -31.90
N ASP A 58 12.70 -65.16 -30.92
CA ASP A 58 12.67 -64.27 -29.75
C ASP A 58 13.07 -62.81 -30.06
N GLU A 59 13.01 -62.41 -31.33
CA GLU A 59 13.28 -61.03 -31.73
C GLU A 59 12.05 -60.14 -31.46
N VAL A 60 12.20 -59.24 -30.48
CA VAL A 60 11.21 -58.20 -30.16
C VAL A 60 11.70 -56.87 -30.72
N PHE A 61 10.95 -56.31 -31.66
CA PHE A 61 11.17 -54.96 -32.18
C PHE A 61 10.44 -53.96 -31.28
N SER A 62 11.17 -53.04 -30.66
CA SER A 62 10.61 -52.00 -29.80
C SER A 62 10.70 -50.64 -30.49
N GLU A 63 9.57 -50.07 -30.90
CA GLU A 63 9.50 -48.65 -31.27
C GLU A 63 9.01 -47.81 -30.09
N LYS A 64 9.78 -46.79 -29.71
CA LYS A 64 9.39 -45.81 -28.69
C LYS A 64 8.70 -44.64 -29.36
N LEU A 65 7.38 -44.52 -29.17
CA LEU A 65 6.58 -43.40 -29.63
C LEU A 65 6.55 -42.32 -28.55
N SER A 66 6.99 -41.11 -28.87
CA SER A 66 6.87 -39.95 -27.99
C SER A 66 5.55 -39.22 -28.27
N ILE A 67 4.74 -39.03 -27.24
CA ILE A 67 3.54 -38.20 -27.29
C ILE A 67 3.79 -36.98 -26.41
N LEU A 68 4.01 -35.83 -27.05
CA LEU A 68 4.02 -34.55 -26.37
C LEU A 68 2.59 -34.20 -25.97
N LEU A 69 2.30 -34.28 -24.66
CA LEU A 69 1.05 -33.80 -24.12
C LEU A 69 1.06 -32.27 -24.12
N ASP A 70 0.09 -31.68 -24.80
CA ASP A 70 -0.18 -30.25 -24.70
C ASP A 70 -0.74 -29.94 -23.30
N HIS A 71 0.16 -29.56 -22.39
CA HIS A 71 -0.18 -29.19 -21.01
C HIS A 71 -1.12 -27.98 -20.92
N SER A 72 -1.38 -27.27 -22.03
CA SER A 72 -2.41 -26.21 -22.08
C SER A 72 -3.83 -26.79 -22.18
N ARG A 73 -3.98 -28.03 -22.64
CA ARG A 73 -5.28 -28.69 -22.90
C ARG A 73 -5.52 -29.93 -22.04
N VAL A 74 -4.48 -30.50 -21.45
CA VAL A 74 -4.53 -31.81 -20.81
C VAL A 74 -3.76 -31.83 -19.49
N ARG A 75 -4.37 -32.37 -18.43
CA ARG A 75 -3.71 -32.65 -17.15
C ARG A 75 -3.78 -34.14 -16.86
N MET A 76 -2.69 -34.71 -16.36
CA MET A 76 -2.63 -36.12 -15.99
C MET A 76 -2.46 -36.27 -14.48
N LYS A 77 -3.34 -37.04 -13.83
CA LYS A 77 -3.25 -37.35 -12.39
C LYS A 77 -3.55 -38.84 -12.17
N LYS A 78 -2.63 -39.57 -11.52
CA LYS A 78 -2.75 -41.02 -11.24
C LYS A 78 -3.04 -41.90 -12.48
N GLY A 79 -2.45 -41.57 -13.63
CA GLY A 79 -2.65 -42.34 -14.87
C GLY A 79 -3.92 -41.99 -15.65
N GLU A 80 -4.77 -41.09 -15.13
CA GLU A 80 -5.94 -40.59 -15.85
C GLU A 80 -5.63 -39.28 -16.56
N ILE A 81 -5.97 -39.24 -17.86
CA ILE A 81 -5.91 -38.05 -18.71
C ILE A 81 -7.22 -37.29 -18.56
N THR A 82 -7.15 -36.08 -18.01
CA THR A 82 -8.29 -35.17 -17.92
C THR A 82 -8.08 -33.99 -18.87
N HIS A 83 -9.02 -33.79 -19.79
CA HIS A 83 -9.03 -32.62 -20.65
C HIS A 83 -9.40 -31.38 -19.82
N LEU A 84 -8.56 -30.35 -19.86
CA LEU A 84 -8.77 -29.07 -19.18
C LEU A 84 -9.91 -28.25 -19.84
N SER A 85 -10.31 -28.62 -21.06
CA SER A 85 -11.48 -28.09 -21.76
C SER A 85 -12.32 -29.22 -22.36
N GLY A 86 -13.61 -29.25 -22.02
CA GLY A 86 -14.62 -29.79 -22.92
C GLY A 86 -14.90 -28.71 -23.96
N ASP A 87 -14.98 -29.09 -25.22
CA ASP A 87 -15.30 -28.28 -26.40
C ASP A 87 -14.14 -27.62 -27.15
N ASN A 88 -14.17 -27.84 -28.47
CA ASN A 88 -13.26 -27.43 -29.53
C ASN A 88 -13.19 -25.91 -29.78
N HIS A 89 -13.42 -25.08 -28.77
CA HIS A 89 -13.31 -23.64 -28.92
C HIS A 89 -11.90 -23.19 -28.55
N ASP A 90 -11.25 -22.44 -29.45
CA ASP A 90 -9.92 -21.81 -29.33
C ASP A 90 -9.73 -20.89 -28.11
N GLY A 91 -10.65 -20.89 -27.15
CA GLY A 91 -10.49 -20.30 -25.83
C GLY A 91 -10.35 -18.78 -25.80
N LYS A 92 -10.32 -18.12 -26.97
CA LYS A 92 -10.09 -16.68 -27.14
C LYS A 92 -11.37 -15.85 -27.09
N THR A 93 -12.52 -16.43 -27.41
CA THR A 93 -13.79 -15.69 -27.50
C THR A 93 -14.87 -16.33 -26.64
N LEU A 94 -15.39 -15.54 -25.70
CA LEU A 94 -16.63 -15.85 -24.99
C LEU A 94 -17.78 -15.84 -25.99
N THR A 95 -18.71 -16.79 -25.87
CA THR A 95 -20.00 -16.71 -26.57
C THR A 95 -20.80 -15.51 -26.06
N ASP A 96 -21.69 -14.97 -26.90
CA ASP A 96 -22.52 -13.83 -26.47
C ASP A 96 -23.39 -14.16 -25.26
N GLN A 97 -23.87 -15.41 -25.16
CA GLN A 97 -24.60 -15.90 -23.98
C GLN A 97 -23.72 -15.89 -22.72
N GLN A 98 -22.46 -16.30 -22.82
CA GLN A 98 -21.52 -16.19 -21.70
C GLN A 98 -21.26 -14.74 -21.32
N ARG A 99 -21.10 -13.84 -22.30
CA ARG A 99 -20.91 -12.40 -22.03
C ARG A 99 -22.10 -11.77 -21.31
N GLU A 100 -23.31 -12.06 -21.76
CA GLU A 100 -24.54 -11.56 -21.11
C GLU A 100 -24.65 -12.08 -19.68
N ARG A 101 -24.35 -13.36 -19.46
CA ARG A 101 -24.34 -13.96 -18.12
C ARG A 101 -23.30 -13.33 -17.20
N LEU A 102 -22.08 -13.10 -17.70
CA LEU A 102 -21.04 -12.41 -16.94
C LEU A 102 -21.44 -10.95 -16.62
N LYS A 103 -22.11 -10.25 -17.53
CA LYS A 103 -22.67 -8.92 -17.27
C LYS A 103 -23.77 -8.96 -16.20
N GLU A 104 -24.61 -9.99 -16.21
CA GLU A 104 -25.64 -10.17 -15.18
C GLU A 104 -25.00 -10.42 -13.81
N LEU A 105 -24.01 -11.30 -13.72
CA LEU A 105 -23.25 -11.55 -12.49
C LEU A 105 -22.55 -10.29 -11.99
N ALA A 106 -21.93 -9.53 -12.90
CA ALA A 106 -21.31 -8.24 -12.62
C ALA A 106 -22.29 -7.24 -12.01
N SER A 107 -23.53 -7.18 -12.53
CA SER A 107 -24.57 -6.28 -12.01
C SER A 107 -25.05 -6.63 -10.60
N LYS A 108 -24.82 -7.86 -10.15
CA LYS A 108 -25.20 -8.39 -8.83
C LYS A 108 -24.07 -8.29 -7.80
N LEU A 109 -22.89 -7.79 -8.18
CA LEU A 109 -21.77 -7.67 -7.26
C LEU A 109 -22.10 -6.67 -6.13
N PRO A 110 -21.78 -7.01 -4.88
CA PRO A 110 -21.97 -6.08 -3.78
C PRO A 110 -21.02 -4.88 -3.96
N PRO A 111 -21.43 -3.67 -3.51
CA PRO A 111 -20.51 -2.55 -3.45
C PRO A 111 -19.36 -2.85 -2.48
N PRO A 112 -18.22 -2.15 -2.60
CA PRO A 112 -17.13 -2.27 -1.65
C PRO A 112 -17.63 -2.06 -0.22
N LYS A 113 -17.29 -2.99 0.68
CA LYS A 113 -17.63 -2.91 2.10
C LYS A 113 -16.42 -2.44 2.85
N GLN A 114 -16.53 -1.29 3.50
CA GLN A 114 -15.45 -0.71 4.28
C GLN A 114 -15.91 -0.49 5.72
N THR A 115 -15.08 -0.90 6.67
CA THR A 115 -15.36 -0.82 8.11
C THR A 115 -14.13 -0.33 8.86
N GLY A 116 -14.34 0.46 9.91
CA GLY A 116 -13.27 1.08 10.70
C GLY A 116 -12.94 2.51 10.26
N PRO A 117 -11.98 3.15 10.95
CA PRO A 117 -11.54 4.50 10.61
C PRO A 117 -10.67 4.51 9.34
N HIS A 118 -10.61 5.68 8.70
CA HIS A 118 -9.77 5.94 7.54
C HIS A 118 -8.84 7.11 7.80
N ILE A 119 -7.64 7.02 7.24
CA ILE A 119 -6.71 8.13 7.24
C ILE A 119 -7.13 9.06 6.11
N ALA A 120 -7.54 10.27 6.48
CA ALA A 120 -7.85 11.30 5.51
C ALA A 120 -6.59 11.62 4.69
N LEU A 121 -6.63 11.29 3.39
CA LEU A 121 -5.75 11.87 2.40
C LEU A 121 -6.18 13.33 2.25
N ASN A 122 -5.70 14.22 3.10
CA ASN A 122 -6.01 15.63 2.99
C ASN A 122 -5.58 16.12 1.59
N GLU A 123 -6.53 16.30 0.67
CA GLU A 123 -6.53 17.51 -0.15
C GLU A 123 -6.29 18.64 0.86
N MET A 124 -5.29 19.48 0.63
CA MET A 124 -4.99 20.58 1.53
C MET A 124 -6.29 21.33 1.79
N LEU A 125 -6.96 21.03 2.92
CA LEU A 125 -7.98 21.87 3.44
C LEU A 125 -7.28 23.21 3.47
N ASN A 126 -7.83 24.17 2.73
CA ASN A 126 -7.51 25.58 2.86
C ASN A 126 -7.92 25.97 4.28
N LEU A 127 -7.21 25.43 5.26
CA LEU A 127 -7.29 25.73 6.67
C LEU A 127 -6.76 27.14 6.70
N LYS A 128 -7.72 28.07 6.62
CA LYS A 128 -7.50 29.49 6.88
C LYS A 128 -6.60 29.54 8.09
N SER A 129 -5.47 30.21 7.96
CA SER A 129 -4.66 30.57 9.11
C SER A 129 -5.59 31.18 10.14
N THR A 130 -5.83 30.45 11.22
CA THR A 130 -6.48 30.95 12.42
C THR A 130 -5.54 32.05 12.91
N ARG A 131 -5.94 33.31 12.64
CA ARG A 131 -5.21 34.47 13.14
C ARG A 131 -5.36 34.46 14.64
N HIS A 132 -4.35 33.96 15.32
CA HIS A 132 -4.21 34.14 16.76
C HIS A 132 -3.50 35.46 17.00
N GLU A 133 -4.21 36.41 17.62
CA GLU A 133 -3.65 37.69 18.00
C GLU A 133 -2.90 37.56 19.35
N CYS A 134 -1.90 38.40 19.55
CA CYS A 134 -1.19 38.46 20.82
C CYS A 134 -2.07 39.11 21.89
N GLU A 135 -2.34 38.37 22.96
CA GLU A 135 -3.20 38.79 24.06
C GLU A 135 -2.37 39.17 25.30
N GLY A 136 -2.84 40.15 26.08
CA GLY A 136 -2.24 40.52 27.36
C GLY A 136 -1.71 41.95 27.45
N GLU A 137 -1.27 42.30 28.65
CA GLU A 137 -0.99 43.67 29.08
C GLU A 137 0.48 44.09 28.91
N SER A 138 1.37 43.14 28.59
CA SER A 138 2.77 43.48 28.34
C SER A 138 2.90 44.52 27.23
N SER A 139 3.88 45.41 27.39
CA SER A 139 4.33 46.32 26.34
C SER A 139 5.09 45.60 25.23
N ILE A 140 5.41 44.32 25.36
CA ILE A 140 5.93 43.50 24.27
C ILE A 140 4.75 42.88 23.51
N ARG A 141 4.80 42.95 22.18
CA ARG A 141 3.91 42.23 21.26
C ARG A 141 4.69 41.13 20.58
N MET A 142 4.13 39.93 20.61
CA MET A 142 4.59 38.80 19.83
C MET A 142 3.74 38.66 18.57
N THR A 143 4.35 38.35 17.44
CA THR A 143 3.63 37.89 16.25
C THR A 143 4.42 36.76 15.62
N TYR A 144 3.76 35.91 14.84
CA TYR A 144 4.44 34.86 14.08
C TYR A 144 4.23 35.11 12.59
N GLY A 145 5.24 34.74 11.77
CA GLY A 145 5.11 34.72 10.31
C GLY A 145 4.12 33.66 9.83
N ASN A 146 3.95 33.50 8.50
CA ASN A 146 3.06 32.49 7.91
C ASN A 146 3.19 31.09 8.56
N THR A 147 2.10 30.33 8.55
CA THR A 147 1.77 29.06 9.23
C THR A 147 2.78 27.90 9.19
N ASN A 148 3.94 28.03 8.54
CA ASN A 148 4.98 26.99 8.48
C ASN A 148 6.06 27.17 9.57
N THR A 149 5.71 27.80 10.69
CA THR A 149 6.67 28.18 11.75
C THR A 149 6.99 27.06 12.73
N VAL A 150 6.19 25.99 12.80
CA VAL A 150 6.43 24.90 13.76
C VAL A 150 6.98 23.67 13.05
N THR A 151 8.14 23.19 13.50
CA THR A 151 8.68 21.87 13.14
C THR A 151 8.70 20.98 14.36
N THR A 152 8.43 19.69 14.16
CA THR A 152 8.25 18.73 15.23
C THR A 152 9.03 17.46 14.92
N TYR A 153 9.62 16.83 15.93
CA TYR A 153 10.19 15.50 15.78
C TYR A 153 10.11 14.71 17.09
N GLN A 154 10.15 13.39 16.99
CA GLN A 154 10.12 12.47 18.12
C GLN A 154 11.49 11.80 18.30
N ASP A 155 11.92 11.64 19.54
CA ASP A 155 13.14 10.89 19.84
C ASP A 155 12.99 9.41 19.44
N ALA A 156 14.07 8.82 18.92
CA ALA A 156 14.09 7.41 18.53
C ALA A 156 14.16 6.45 19.73
N VAL A 157 14.58 6.95 20.90
CA VAL A 157 14.88 6.14 22.08
C VAL A 157 13.72 6.24 23.06
N ILE A 158 13.06 5.11 23.31
CA ILE A 158 12.11 4.95 24.41
C ILE A 158 12.93 4.97 25.71
N ARG A 159 12.58 5.90 26.60
CA ARG A 159 13.16 6.00 27.95
C ARG A 159 12.49 5.01 28.89
N GLU A 160 13.04 4.90 30.09
CA GLU A 160 12.38 4.19 31.20
C GLU A 160 10.89 4.61 31.28
N ASP A 161 10.00 3.64 31.53
CA ASP A 161 8.54 3.78 31.61
C ASP A 161 7.72 3.97 30.32
N ASN A 162 8.24 3.55 29.16
CA ASN A 162 7.58 3.72 27.85
C ASN A 162 7.27 5.19 27.54
N THR A 163 8.26 6.05 27.79
CA THR A 163 8.14 7.48 27.50
C THR A 163 9.12 7.91 26.40
N PHE A 164 8.70 8.81 25.53
CA PHE A 164 9.58 9.47 24.57
C PHE A 164 9.35 10.99 24.59
N ARG A 165 10.22 11.74 23.91
CA ARG A 165 10.06 13.19 23.77
C ARG A 165 9.58 13.57 22.38
N GLN A 166 8.54 14.39 22.34
CA GLN A 166 8.14 15.16 21.19
C GLN A 166 8.80 16.54 21.29
N HIS A 167 9.81 16.76 20.47
CA HIS A 167 10.46 18.06 20.33
C HIS A 167 9.68 18.94 19.36
N PHE A 168 9.75 20.24 19.60
CA PHE A 168 9.22 21.26 18.71
C PHE A 168 10.20 22.43 18.56
N VAL A 169 10.15 23.09 17.41
CA VAL A 169 10.84 24.35 17.14
C VAL A 169 9.85 25.29 16.48
N ILE A 170 9.66 26.46 17.09
CA ILE A 170 8.84 27.57 16.59
C ILE A 170 9.79 28.63 16.04
N ALA A 171 9.88 28.74 14.72
CA ALA A 171 10.71 29.72 14.03
C ALA A 171 9.96 31.04 13.81
N HIS A 172 10.72 32.12 13.63
CA HIS A 172 10.21 33.43 13.19
C HIS A 172 9.14 34.05 14.11
N ILE A 173 9.29 33.91 15.43
CA ILE A 173 8.51 34.71 16.38
C ILE A 173 9.11 36.11 16.44
N ILE A 174 8.33 37.11 16.06
CA ILE A 174 8.73 38.50 16.04
C ILE A 174 8.30 39.15 17.35
N PHE A 175 9.27 39.69 18.07
CA PHE A 175 9.09 40.49 19.26
C PHE A 175 9.23 41.96 18.86
N SER A 176 8.28 42.77 19.33
CA SER A 176 8.26 44.22 19.11
C SER A 176 7.72 44.92 20.34
N LYS A 177 8.13 46.16 20.57
CA LYS A 177 7.51 47.00 21.59
C LYS A 177 6.20 47.56 21.03
N LYS A 178 5.09 47.43 21.77
CA LYS A 178 3.80 48.06 21.42
C LYS A 178 4.01 49.57 21.39
N PRO A 179 3.60 50.27 20.32
CA PRO A 179 3.60 51.72 20.32
C PRO A 179 2.62 52.21 21.39
N THR A 180 3.08 53.13 22.22
CA THR A 180 2.26 53.80 23.22
C THR A 180 1.24 54.68 22.48
N ASN A 181 0.01 54.19 22.25
CA ASN A 181 -1.16 54.91 21.71
C ASN A 181 -0.93 55.89 20.52
N LEU A 182 -1.35 55.48 19.32
CA LEU A 182 -1.37 56.32 18.10
C LEU A 182 -2.11 57.69 18.21
N PRO A 183 -3.16 57.90 19.04
CA PRO A 183 -3.84 59.20 19.08
C PRO A 183 -3.02 60.33 19.72
N GLU A 184 -2.01 60.03 20.55
CA GLU A 184 -1.22 61.08 21.23
C GLU A 184 0.02 61.51 20.44
N ILE A 185 0.48 60.71 19.48
CA ILE A 185 1.66 61.02 18.64
C ILE A 185 1.38 62.23 17.72
N LEU A 186 0.13 62.48 17.35
CA LEU A 186 -0.25 63.67 16.57
C LEU A 186 -0.43 64.94 17.42
N GLN A 187 -0.49 64.83 18.75
CA GLN A 187 -0.70 65.99 19.62
C GLN A 187 0.46 66.29 20.58
N GLN A 188 1.38 65.36 20.81
CA GLN A 188 2.56 65.63 21.63
C GLN A 188 3.73 66.14 20.79
N LYS A 189 3.89 67.47 20.80
CA LYS A 189 5.17 68.13 20.54
C LYS A 189 6.27 67.36 21.26
N ARG A 190 7.24 66.83 20.47
CA ARG A 190 8.60 66.41 20.85
C ARG A 190 8.87 66.54 22.36
N SER A 191 8.43 65.57 23.13
CA SER A 191 9.03 65.30 24.43
C SER A 191 9.82 64.01 24.24
N THR A 192 11.14 64.16 24.26
CA THR A 192 12.12 63.08 24.32
C THR A 192 11.98 62.37 25.65
N GLN A 193 10.92 61.60 25.82
CA GLN A 193 10.90 60.56 26.84
C GLN A 193 11.63 59.39 26.18
N ILE A 194 12.89 59.19 26.56
CA ILE A 194 13.67 58.01 26.15
C ILE A 194 12.84 56.81 26.59
N GLU A 195 12.15 56.21 25.62
CA GLU A 195 11.33 55.05 25.86
C GLU A 195 12.27 53.96 26.39
N LYS A 196 12.17 53.64 27.68
CA LYS A 196 13.04 52.63 28.30
C LYS A 196 12.88 51.31 27.54
N SER A 197 14.00 50.61 27.35
CA SER A 197 13.98 49.24 26.84
C SER A 197 13.13 48.37 27.76
N VAL A 198 12.38 47.45 27.16
CA VAL A 198 11.59 46.46 27.89
C VAL A 198 12.25 45.12 27.64
N SER A 199 12.37 44.30 28.68
CA SER A 199 13.04 43.02 28.55
C SER A 199 12.09 41.87 28.83
N VAL A 200 12.27 40.75 28.14
CA VAL A 200 11.63 39.49 28.49
C VAL A 200 12.34 38.94 29.72
N ALA A 201 11.63 38.86 30.84
CA ALA A 201 12.17 38.35 32.11
C ALA A 201 12.04 36.83 32.22
N SER A 202 10.96 36.25 31.68
CA SER A 202 10.77 34.81 31.57
C SER A 202 9.95 34.45 30.35
N LEU A 203 10.19 33.24 29.85
CA LEU A 203 9.51 32.64 28.71
C LEU A 203 9.06 31.23 29.11
N THR A 204 7.75 30.98 28.99
CA THR A 204 7.16 29.66 29.20
C THR A 204 6.35 29.27 27.98
N VAL A 205 6.30 27.99 27.66
CA VAL A 205 5.48 27.47 26.56
C VAL A 205 4.54 26.40 27.12
N PHE A 206 3.27 26.48 26.75
CA PHE A 206 2.27 25.48 27.08
C PHE A 206 1.80 24.77 25.81
N TYR A 207 1.40 23.51 25.92
CA TYR A 207 0.73 22.77 24.86
C TYR A 207 -0.70 22.40 25.28
N GLN A 208 -1.60 22.33 24.31
CA GLN A 208 -2.98 21.91 24.55
C GLN A 208 -3.11 20.38 24.49
N VAL A 209 -3.82 19.79 25.45
CA VAL A 209 -4.21 18.35 25.42
C VAL A 209 -5.67 18.18 24.95
N HIS A 210 -6.11 16.93 24.73
CA HIS A 210 -7.43 16.62 24.16
C HIS A 210 -8.63 17.18 24.94
N ASP A 211 -8.52 17.36 26.26
CA ASP A 211 -9.59 17.95 27.09
C ASP A 211 -9.66 19.49 26.98
N GLY A 212 -8.76 20.09 26.19
CA GLY A 212 -8.66 21.53 25.99
C GLY A 212 -7.77 22.26 26.99
N SER A 213 -7.31 21.60 28.05
CA SER A 213 -6.42 22.18 29.07
C SER A 213 -5.00 22.39 28.56
N TRP A 214 -4.27 23.31 29.21
CA TRP A 214 -2.91 23.67 28.88
C TRP A 214 -1.93 23.02 29.85
N ARG A 215 -0.86 22.41 29.33
CA ARG A 215 0.23 21.81 30.12
C ARG A 215 1.56 22.43 29.74
N GLU A 216 2.47 22.55 30.70
CA GLU A 216 3.77 23.17 30.48
C GLU A 216 4.71 22.24 29.68
N CYS A 217 5.40 22.81 28.70
CA CYS A 217 6.45 22.16 27.94
C CYS A 217 7.77 22.17 28.73
N GLN A 218 8.68 21.26 28.38
CA GLN A 218 9.98 21.09 29.02
C GLN A 218 11.11 21.65 28.13
N GLU A 219 12.28 21.91 28.73
CA GLU A 219 13.52 22.26 28.02
C GLU A 219 13.38 23.47 27.08
N ILE A 220 12.63 24.48 27.54
CA ILE A 220 12.40 25.69 26.77
C ILE A 220 13.70 26.46 26.60
N ALA A 221 14.02 26.79 25.37
CA ALA A 221 15.14 27.67 25.04
C ALA A 221 14.77 28.58 23.86
N ILE A 222 15.34 29.77 23.85
CA ILE A 222 15.12 30.78 22.82
C ILE A 222 16.46 31.22 22.22
N ALA A 223 16.50 31.43 20.92
CA ALA A 223 17.69 31.92 20.23
C ALA A 223 17.28 32.99 19.22
N PRO A 224 18.07 34.06 19.03
CA PRO A 224 17.88 34.93 17.87
C PRO A 224 18.08 34.11 16.58
N ILE A 225 17.38 34.47 15.51
CA ILE A 225 17.58 33.78 14.23
C ILE A 225 19.03 33.96 13.79
N ALA A 226 19.73 32.85 13.60
CA ALA A 226 21.08 32.84 13.09
C ALA A 226 21.13 33.39 11.65
N ILE A 227 22.07 34.29 11.40
CA ILE A 227 22.44 34.67 10.03
C ILE A 227 23.11 33.42 9.39
N ARG A 228 22.88 33.19 8.10
CA ARG A 228 23.22 31.95 7.37
C ARG A 228 24.54 31.30 7.84
N ASN A 229 24.47 30.00 8.16
CA ASN A 229 25.56 29.10 8.56
C ASN A 229 26.09 29.23 10.01
N GLU A 230 25.44 30.02 10.87
CA GLU A 230 25.74 30.01 12.31
C GLU A 230 24.77 29.09 13.06
N GLU A 231 25.29 28.34 14.04
CA GLU A 231 24.42 27.61 14.97
C GLU A 231 23.71 28.59 15.91
N PRO A 232 22.40 28.43 16.16
CA PRO A 232 21.68 29.29 17.10
C PRO A 232 22.29 29.22 18.50
N LYS A 233 22.65 30.37 19.07
CA LYS A 233 23.04 30.45 20.49
C LYS A 233 21.80 30.38 21.36
N TRP A 234 21.51 29.18 21.88
CA TRP A 234 20.36 28.92 22.72
C TRP A 234 20.51 29.53 24.11
N LEU A 235 19.54 30.36 24.49
CA LEU A 235 19.44 31.02 25.77
C LEU A 235 18.36 30.29 26.58
N ALA A 236 18.76 29.60 27.66
CA ALA A 236 17.83 28.91 28.56
C ALA A 236 17.23 29.86 29.60
N ASP A 237 17.99 30.86 30.06
CA ASP A 237 17.60 31.75 31.19
C ASP A 237 17.98 33.23 30.96
N SER A 238 18.13 33.67 29.71
CA SER A 238 18.61 35.04 29.45
C SER A 238 17.49 36.06 29.36
N VAL A 239 17.71 37.21 30.00
CA VAL A 239 16.90 38.41 29.82
C VAL A 239 17.09 38.93 28.40
N ILE A 240 16.03 38.92 27.58
CA ILE A 240 16.07 39.43 26.21
C ILE A 240 15.68 40.90 26.21
N ASN A 241 16.60 41.79 25.88
CA ASN A 241 16.33 43.22 25.78
C ASN A 241 15.69 43.55 24.44
N ILE A 242 14.49 44.13 24.47
CA ILE A 242 13.79 44.64 23.28
C ILE A 242 13.92 46.15 23.26
N GLU A 243 14.71 46.65 22.31
CA GLU A 243 14.83 48.08 22.05
C GLU A 243 13.55 48.65 21.42
N PRO A 244 13.20 49.92 21.72
CA PRO A 244 12.13 50.62 21.00
C PRO A 244 12.36 50.62 19.49
N ASP A 245 11.27 50.59 18.72
CA ASP A 245 11.27 50.67 17.23
C ASP A 245 12.05 49.56 16.49
N LYS A 246 12.56 48.55 17.19
CA LYS A 246 13.23 47.39 16.59
C LYS A 246 12.32 46.16 16.59
N LEU A 247 12.41 45.40 15.50
CA LEU A 247 11.81 44.08 15.38
C LEU A 247 12.89 43.03 15.57
N PHE A 248 12.68 42.12 16.52
CA PHE A 248 13.59 41.01 16.78
C PHE A 248 12.91 39.70 16.43
N SER A 249 13.58 38.88 15.63
CA SER A 249 13.06 37.56 15.27
C SER A 249 13.80 36.48 16.05
N PHE A 250 13.03 35.63 16.71
CA PHE A 250 13.51 34.55 17.55
C PHE A 250 12.98 33.20 17.11
N THR A 251 13.74 32.17 17.46
CA THR A 251 13.38 30.77 17.39
C THR A 251 13.26 30.24 18.81
N ILE A 252 12.14 29.57 19.11
CA ILE A 252 11.89 28.92 20.39
C ILE A 252 11.92 27.42 20.17
N ARG A 253 12.56 26.66 21.04
CA ARG A 253 12.48 25.20 21.05
C ARG A 253 12.04 24.69 22.41
N GLY A 254 11.53 23.47 22.43
CA GLY A 254 11.18 22.76 23.65
C GLY A 254 10.81 21.31 23.37
N SER A 255 10.42 20.59 24.42
CA SER A 255 10.01 19.20 24.35
C SER A 255 8.78 18.91 25.19
N ILE A 256 8.07 17.84 24.85
CA ILE A 256 6.92 17.30 25.58
C ILE A 256 7.20 15.84 25.86
N SER A 257 7.06 15.41 27.10
CA SER A 257 7.14 14.00 27.47
C SER A 257 5.80 13.31 27.18
N ILE A 258 5.84 12.28 26.35
CA ILE A 258 4.68 11.49 25.97
C ILE A 258 4.88 10.06 26.47
N ARG A 259 3.85 9.50 27.12
CA ARG A 259 3.82 8.11 27.57
C ARG A 259 3.06 7.26 26.56
N ASP A 260 3.76 6.85 25.53
CA ASP A 260 3.27 5.99 24.45
C ASP A 260 4.46 5.47 23.63
N GLU A 261 4.20 4.75 22.54
CA GLU A 261 5.23 4.37 21.57
C GLU A 261 5.53 5.51 20.60
N ALA A 262 6.81 5.78 20.38
CA ALA A 262 7.24 6.73 19.35
C ALA A 262 6.87 6.20 17.96
N GLY A 263 6.76 7.12 16.99
CA GLY A 263 6.57 6.79 15.59
C GLY A 263 7.61 5.76 15.11
N ARG A 264 7.16 4.79 14.33
CA ARG A 264 7.98 3.65 13.90
C ARG A 264 9.10 4.02 12.91
N ASP A 265 8.88 5.07 12.10
CA ASP A 265 9.75 5.50 11.02
C ASP A 265 9.98 7.02 11.05
N ASN A 266 10.89 7.50 10.21
CA ASN A 266 11.26 8.93 10.20
C ASN A 266 10.11 9.84 9.78
N GLN A 267 9.20 9.39 8.91
CA GLN A 267 8.05 10.22 8.50
C GLN A 267 7.06 10.35 9.65
N ALA A 268 6.72 9.25 10.32
CA ALA A 268 5.87 9.24 11.51
C ALA A 268 6.48 10.08 12.64
N ARG A 269 7.80 9.96 12.87
CA ARG A 269 8.51 10.72 13.91
C ARG A 269 8.59 12.21 13.63
N GLN A 270 8.44 12.68 12.39
CA GLN A 270 8.39 14.12 12.07
C GLN A 270 7.02 14.76 12.32
N ARG A 271 6.05 13.99 12.79
CA ARG A 271 4.68 14.43 13.09
C ARG A 271 4.52 14.64 14.60
N ILE A 272 3.52 15.44 14.96
CA ILE A 272 2.94 15.42 16.30
C ILE A 272 2.30 14.05 16.52
N HIS A 273 2.66 13.42 17.63
CA HIS A 273 2.13 12.15 18.05
C HIS A 273 0.59 12.16 18.25
N LYS A 274 -0.07 11.04 17.93
CA LYS A 274 -1.54 10.88 17.94
C LYS A 274 -2.22 11.10 19.30
N SER A 275 -1.47 11.00 20.41
CA SER A 275 -1.98 11.28 21.76
C SER A 275 -2.13 12.78 22.08
N LEU A 276 -1.75 13.65 21.13
CA LEU A 276 -1.93 15.09 21.20
C LEU A 276 -3.01 15.52 20.20
N PRO A 277 -3.80 16.56 20.51
CA PRO A 277 -4.88 17.03 19.64
C PRO A 277 -4.36 17.56 18.30
N GLN A 278 -5.19 17.45 17.27
CA GLN A 278 -5.00 18.06 15.95
C GLN A 278 -6.14 19.07 15.70
N PRO A 279 -5.85 20.34 15.36
CA PRO A 279 -4.52 20.97 15.29
C PRO A 279 -3.83 21.01 16.65
N PHE A 280 -2.50 20.81 16.63
CA PHE A 280 -1.68 20.92 17.81
C PHE A 280 -1.45 22.39 18.14
N LYS A 281 -1.67 22.80 19.39
CA LYS A 281 -1.54 24.21 19.80
C LYS A 281 -0.45 24.41 20.83
N LEU A 282 0.37 25.43 20.61
CA LEU A 282 1.40 25.90 21.54
C LEU A 282 1.08 27.33 21.97
N LYS A 283 0.98 27.60 23.26
CA LYS A 283 0.81 28.93 23.83
C LYS A 283 2.14 29.41 24.40
N ILE A 284 2.74 30.38 23.73
CA ILE A 284 3.94 31.07 24.18
C ILE A 284 3.48 32.14 25.18
N VAL A 285 4.08 32.17 26.36
CA VAL A 285 3.79 33.16 27.41
C VAL A 285 5.10 33.82 27.80
N ILE A 286 5.10 35.15 27.81
CA ILE A 286 6.23 35.93 28.32
C ILE A 286 5.79 36.82 29.47
N ASN A 287 6.68 36.98 30.44
CA ASN A 287 6.57 38.03 31.44
C ASN A 287 7.67 39.05 31.16
N ASP A 288 7.30 40.33 31.10
CA ASP A 288 8.27 41.40 30.93
C ASP A 288 8.95 41.80 32.24
N SER A 289 9.98 42.65 32.14
CA SER A 289 10.75 43.16 33.27
C SER A 289 9.93 44.02 34.26
N VAL A 290 8.69 44.36 33.93
CA VAL A 290 7.76 45.11 34.79
C VAL A 290 6.70 44.18 35.40
N GLY A 291 6.79 42.88 35.15
CA GLY A 291 5.89 41.86 35.67
C GLY A 291 4.56 41.74 34.93
N LYS A 292 4.42 42.36 33.74
CA LYS A 292 3.24 42.18 32.90
C LYS A 292 3.40 41.01 31.94
N GLN A 293 2.30 40.35 31.64
CA GLN A 293 2.27 39.15 30.81
C GLN A 293 1.65 39.43 29.44
N CYS A 294 2.16 38.76 28.41
CA CYS A 294 1.41 38.54 27.18
C CYS A 294 1.62 37.13 26.64
N SER A 295 0.71 36.69 25.79
CA SER A 295 0.73 35.36 25.20
C SER A 295 0.36 35.35 23.73
N LEU A 296 0.85 34.33 23.03
CA LEU A 296 0.60 34.07 21.62
C LEU A 296 0.36 32.58 21.43
N VAL A 297 -0.75 32.22 20.79
CA VAL A 297 -1.04 30.83 20.42
C VAL A 297 -0.59 30.59 18.99
N VAL A 298 0.14 29.50 18.79
CA VAL A 298 0.58 29.01 17.47
C VAL A 298 -0.04 27.65 17.25
N GLU A 299 -0.61 27.44 16.07
CA GLU A 299 -1.18 26.16 15.66
C GLU A 299 -0.26 25.45 14.67
N HIS A 300 -0.11 24.14 14.85
CA HIS A 300 0.61 23.24 13.97
C HIS A 300 -0.33 22.14 13.49
N LEU A 301 -0.28 21.90 12.18
CA LEU A 301 -0.97 20.81 11.54
C LEU A 301 0.05 19.82 11.03
N ASN A 302 -0.15 18.54 11.34
CA ASN A 302 0.65 17.49 10.73
C ASN A 302 0.53 17.57 9.20
N LYS A 303 1.67 17.39 8.52
CA LYS A 303 1.72 17.25 7.07
C LYS A 303 0.82 16.07 6.64
N PRO A 304 0.31 16.00 5.40
CA PRO A 304 -0.32 14.78 4.91
C PRO A 304 0.64 13.58 5.01
N LEU A 305 0.10 12.39 5.29
CA LEU A 305 0.87 11.15 5.23
C LEU A 305 1.11 10.77 3.76
N ASP A 306 2.30 10.27 3.47
CA ASP A 306 2.65 9.76 2.13
C ASP A 306 2.11 8.34 1.97
N LEU A 307 0.78 8.23 1.91
CA LEU A 307 0.11 6.95 1.72
C LEU A 307 -0.02 6.64 0.23
N ILE A 308 0.22 5.38 -0.12
CA ILE A 308 -0.02 4.88 -1.47
C ILE A 308 -1.50 5.04 -1.85
N THR A 309 -1.76 5.60 -3.02
CA THR A 309 -3.10 5.78 -3.58
C THR A 309 -3.18 5.02 -4.90
N ARG A 310 -4.40 4.88 -5.44
CA ARG A 310 -4.59 4.31 -6.77
C ARG A 310 -3.77 5.07 -7.82
N GLU A 311 -3.73 6.39 -7.73
CA GLU A 311 -3.01 7.28 -8.64
C GLU A 311 -1.50 7.17 -8.47
N SER A 312 -0.99 7.23 -7.23
CA SER A 312 0.45 7.12 -7.00
C SER A 312 0.97 5.72 -7.34
N PHE A 313 0.18 4.67 -7.11
CA PHE A 313 0.47 3.32 -7.58
C PHE A 313 0.55 3.27 -9.12
N ARG A 314 -0.47 3.77 -9.82
CA ARG A 314 -0.48 3.79 -11.29
C ARG A 314 0.72 4.52 -11.86
N LYS A 315 1.13 5.63 -11.24
CA LYS A 315 2.29 6.41 -11.66
C LYS A 315 3.60 5.65 -11.45
N SER A 316 3.79 5.03 -10.29
CA SER A 316 5.00 4.27 -9.96
C SER A 316 5.20 3.03 -10.84
N TYR A 317 4.11 2.42 -11.32
CA TYR A 317 4.14 1.19 -12.12
C TYR A 317 3.68 1.39 -13.58
N GLN A 318 3.71 2.63 -14.08
CA GLN A 318 3.18 2.98 -15.40
C GLN A 318 3.80 2.15 -16.54
N SER A 319 5.07 1.74 -16.44
CA SER A 319 5.75 0.93 -17.46
C SER A 319 5.33 -0.53 -17.49
N SER A 320 4.73 -1.05 -16.41
CA SER A 320 4.35 -2.47 -16.28
C SER A 320 2.84 -2.69 -16.34
N ILE A 321 2.03 -1.62 -16.25
CA ILE A 321 0.57 -1.67 -16.21
C ILE A 321 0.02 -1.25 -17.56
N SER A 322 -0.68 -2.16 -18.24
CA SER A 322 -1.55 -1.85 -19.38
C SER A 322 -2.87 -1.23 -18.87
N GLU A 323 -3.50 -1.88 -17.89
CA GLU A 323 -4.77 -1.44 -17.31
C GLU A 323 -4.83 -1.71 -15.81
N LEU A 324 -5.05 -0.67 -15.00
CA LEU A 324 -5.30 -0.84 -13.57
C LEU A 324 -6.78 -1.16 -13.35
N VAL A 325 -7.08 -2.41 -13.02
CA VAL A 325 -8.44 -2.93 -12.86
C VAL A 325 -9.00 -2.55 -11.49
N GLY A 326 -8.31 -2.93 -10.41
CA GLY A 326 -8.76 -2.74 -9.03
C GLY A 326 -7.66 -2.25 -8.11
N PHE A 327 -8.06 -1.52 -7.06
CA PHE A 327 -7.16 -1.06 -6.00
C PHE A 327 -7.94 -0.98 -4.69
N THR A 328 -7.74 -1.97 -3.83
CA THR A 328 -8.43 -2.13 -2.55
C THR A 328 -7.43 -1.89 -1.43
N TYR A 329 -7.81 -1.14 -0.41
CA TYR A 329 -6.92 -0.79 0.69
C TYR A 329 -7.64 -0.75 2.03
N ALA A 330 -6.89 -0.90 3.11
CA ALA A 330 -7.33 -0.67 4.48
C ALA A 330 -6.25 0.14 5.22
N ASP A 331 -6.68 1.05 6.07
CA ASP A 331 -5.79 1.93 6.83
C ASP A 331 -5.56 1.36 8.23
N ASP A 332 -4.31 1.37 8.69
CA ASP A 332 -3.98 1.16 10.10
C ASP A 332 -3.80 2.55 10.74
N CYS A 333 -4.85 3.04 11.39
CA CYS A 333 -4.84 4.34 12.06
C CYS A 333 -4.00 4.33 13.35
N GLU A 334 -3.56 3.17 13.83
CA GLU A 334 -2.61 3.13 14.94
C GLU A 334 -1.18 3.37 14.48
N THR A 335 -0.81 2.92 13.28
CA THR A 335 0.54 3.11 12.70
C THR A 335 0.63 4.14 11.59
N ASP A 336 -0.47 4.84 11.28
CA ASP A 336 -0.53 5.81 10.18
C ASP A 336 -0.16 5.17 8.82
N GLU A 337 -0.64 3.96 8.56
CA GLU A 337 -0.32 3.18 7.36
C GLU A 337 -1.51 2.85 6.47
N ARG A 338 -1.20 2.51 5.22
CA ARG A 338 -2.15 1.93 4.27
C ARG A 338 -1.62 0.62 3.72
N ILE A 339 -2.36 -0.46 3.98
CA ILE A 339 -2.16 -1.76 3.36
C ILE A 339 -3.06 -1.84 2.13
N TYR A 340 -2.55 -2.37 1.03
CA TYR A 340 -3.31 -2.42 -0.22
C TYR A 340 -3.07 -3.70 -1.01
N MET A 341 -4.04 -4.00 -1.87
CA MET A 341 -3.97 -4.96 -2.96
C MET A 341 -4.41 -4.27 -4.25
N ALA A 342 -3.66 -4.49 -5.33
CA ALA A 342 -3.96 -3.98 -6.65
C ALA A 342 -4.11 -5.15 -7.63
N ILE A 343 -5.09 -5.04 -8.51
CA ILE A 343 -5.27 -5.95 -9.65
C ILE A 343 -5.08 -5.14 -10.92
N TYR A 344 -4.21 -5.60 -11.81
CA TYR A 344 -4.00 -4.95 -13.10
C TYR A 344 -3.70 -5.96 -14.20
N ILE A 345 -3.90 -5.55 -15.44
CA ILE A 345 -3.40 -6.24 -16.63
C ILE A 345 -2.01 -5.68 -16.93
N ASN A 346 -1.01 -6.55 -17.01
CA ASN A 346 0.35 -6.14 -17.36
C ASN A 346 0.50 -5.92 -18.87
N THR A 347 1.68 -5.51 -19.31
CA THR A 347 2.00 -5.31 -20.74
C THR A 347 2.03 -6.59 -21.57
N GLU A 348 2.03 -7.76 -20.91
CA GLU A 348 1.96 -9.09 -21.53
C GLU A 348 0.53 -9.65 -21.51
N ASN A 349 -0.48 -8.83 -21.23
CA ASN A 349 -1.88 -9.24 -21.15
C ASN A 349 -2.12 -10.37 -20.13
N GLN A 350 -1.46 -10.32 -18.98
CA GLN A 350 -1.67 -11.24 -17.86
C GLN A 350 -2.31 -10.49 -16.69
N VAL A 351 -3.16 -11.18 -15.92
CA VAL A 351 -3.72 -10.61 -14.68
C VAL A 351 -2.68 -10.67 -13.59
N VAL A 352 -2.39 -9.54 -12.98
CA VAL A 352 -1.44 -9.45 -11.88
C VAL A 352 -2.16 -8.98 -10.63
N VAL A 353 -2.00 -9.74 -9.55
CA VAL A 353 -2.38 -9.34 -8.19
C VAL A 353 -1.10 -8.93 -7.45
N LYS A 354 -1.02 -7.66 -7.10
CA LYS A 354 0.09 -7.09 -6.35
C LYS A 354 -0.38 -6.67 -4.97
N THR A 355 0.46 -6.91 -3.99
CA THR A 355 0.24 -6.53 -2.58
C THR A 355 1.25 -5.45 -2.20
N GLY A 356 1.02 -4.72 -1.10
CA GLY A 356 1.91 -3.65 -0.64
C GLY A 356 3.37 -4.04 -0.34
N GLY A 357 3.69 -5.35 -0.32
CA GLY A 357 5.06 -5.86 -0.22
C GLY A 357 5.75 -6.12 -1.58
N THR A 358 6.72 -7.04 -1.57
CA THR A 358 7.45 -7.48 -2.77
C THR A 358 6.68 -8.48 -3.63
N TYR A 359 5.61 -9.07 -3.09
CA TYR A 359 4.93 -10.19 -3.74
C TYR A 359 4.01 -9.72 -4.86
N THR A 360 4.24 -10.32 -6.02
CA THR A 360 3.50 -10.08 -7.26
C THR A 360 3.12 -11.44 -7.82
N TYR A 361 1.83 -11.66 -8.02
CA TYR A 361 1.30 -12.93 -8.53
C TYR A 361 0.69 -12.71 -9.90
N THR A 362 1.16 -13.48 -10.87
CA THR A 362 0.77 -13.32 -12.27
C THR A 362 -0.01 -14.53 -12.73
N PHE A 363 -1.12 -14.27 -13.39
CA PHE A 363 -2.05 -15.25 -13.93
C PHE A 363 -2.10 -15.13 -15.44
N THR A 364 -1.49 -16.11 -16.10
CA THR A 364 -1.65 -16.34 -17.53
C THR A 364 -3.02 -16.95 -17.82
N ARG A 365 -3.44 -16.95 -19.10
CA ARG A 365 -4.65 -17.66 -19.52
C ARG A 365 -4.68 -19.12 -19.08
N GLN A 366 -3.55 -19.82 -19.21
CA GLN A 366 -3.42 -21.22 -18.79
C GLN A 366 -3.59 -21.39 -17.28
N GLY A 367 -3.04 -20.47 -16.48
CA GLY A 367 -3.23 -20.45 -15.03
C GLY A 367 -4.70 -20.31 -14.66
N ILE A 368 -5.43 -19.42 -15.32
CA ILE A 368 -6.87 -19.22 -15.12
C ILE A 368 -7.65 -20.48 -15.50
N ARG A 369 -7.37 -21.10 -16.65
CA ARG A 369 -8.03 -22.36 -17.06
C ARG A 369 -7.81 -23.49 -16.04
N THR A 370 -6.62 -23.56 -15.46
CA THR A 370 -6.32 -24.53 -14.41
C THR A 370 -7.16 -24.29 -13.15
N MET A 371 -7.39 -23.02 -12.80
CA MET A 371 -8.27 -22.65 -11.69
C MET A 371 -9.74 -22.97 -11.98
N GLU A 372 -10.26 -22.61 -13.16
CA GLU A 372 -11.63 -22.93 -13.59
C GLU A 372 -11.89 -24.44 -13.58
N PHE A 373 -10.95 -25.23 -14.10
CA PHE A 373 -11.04 -26.68 -14.07
C PHE A 373 -11.08 -27.23 -12.63
N THR A 374 -10.24 -26.69 -11.75
CA THR A 374 -10.19 -27.11 -10.34
C THR A 374 -11.48 -26.73 -9.62
N ALA A 375 -12.02 -25.54 -9.86
CA ALA A 375 -13.31 -25.08 -9.31
C ALA A 375 -14.46 -25.98 -9.78
N LYS A 376 -14.49 -26.33 -11.07
CA LYS A 376 -15.47 -27.27 -11.64
C LYS A 376 -15.37 -28.67 -11.05
N GLN A 377 -14.16 -29.20 -10.89
CA GLN A 377 -13.95 -30.51 -10.28
C GLN A 377 -14.42 -30.55 -8.82
N ASN A 378 -14.17 -29.48 -8.06
CA ASN A 378 -14.54 -29.39 -6.66
C ASN A 378 -15.98 -28.90 -6.43
N GLN A 379 -16.68 -28.48 -7.49
CA GLN A 379 -18.01 -27.86 -7.44
C GLN A 379 -18.06 -26.64 -6.51
N THR A 380 -17.01 -25.81 -6.52
CA THR A 380 -16.88 -24.63 -5.67
C THR A 380 -16.95 -23.35 -6.50
N PRO A 381 -17.90 -22.44 -6.23
CA PRO A 381 -17.99 -21.15 -6.93
C PRO A 381 -16.98 -20.11 -6.40
N GLU A 382 -16.29 -20.41 -5.30
CA GLU A 382 -15.27 -19.55 -4.71
C GLU A 382 -14.04 -20.41 -4.35
N VAL A 383 -12.86 -19.94 -4.72
CA VAL A 383 -11.57 -20.59 -4.39
C VAL A 383 -10.67 -19.59 -3.71
N ASP A 384 -10.22 -19.91 -2.49
CA ASP A 384 -9.22 -19.12 -1.77
C ASP A 384 -7.85 -19.21 -2.47
N LEU A 385 -7.25 -18.06 -2.75
CA LEU A 385 -5.92 -17.96 -3.32
C LEU A 385 -4.89 -17.84 -2.19
N ASP A 386 -4.81 -18.88 -1.35
CA ASP A 386 -3.98 -18.92 -0.13
C ASP A 386 -2.52 -18.50 -0.35
N TYR A 387 -1.97 -18.76 -1.54
CA TYR A 387 -0.60 -18.39 -1.88
C TYR A 387 -0.40 -16.88 -2.07
N ILE A 388 -1.47 -16.10 -2.28
CA ILE A 388 -1.46 -14.62 -2.29
C ILE A 388 -1.56 -14.06 -0.88
N ARG A 389 -2.04 -14.86 0.08
CA ARG A 389 -2.36 -14.38 1.42
C ARG A 389 -1.12 -13.81 2.10
N GLN A 390 -1.26 -12.59 2.59
CA GLN A 390 -0.25 -11.95 3.45
C GLN A 390 -0.83 -11.71 4.81
N ARG A 391 -0.27 -12.41 5.80
CA ARG A 391 -0.69 -12.29 7.18
C ARG A 391 0.51 -12.06 8.08
N ASN A 392 0.41 -11.04 8.90
CA ASN A 392 1.25 -10.88 10.09
C ASN A 392 0.38 -10.51 11.29
N SER A 393 1.00 -10.07 12.38
CA SER A 393 0.31 -9.71 13.62
C SER A 393 -0.60 -8.49 13.48
N ARG A 394 -0.42 -7.65 12.45
CA ARG A 394 -1.13 -6.37 12.29
C ARG A 394 -2.07 -6.30 11.10
N HIS A 395 -1.83 -7.10 10.06
CA HIS A 395 -2.67 -7.10 8.87
C HIS A 395 -2.82 -8.50 8.24
N ASP A 396 -3.95 -8.69 7.55
CA ASP A 396 -4.28 -9.87 6.75
C ASP A 396 -4.89 -9.42 5.42
N SER A 397 -4.27 -9.84 4.33
CA SER A 397 -4.68 -9.58 2.95
C SER A 397 -4.96 -10.90 2.26
N ARG A 398 -6.18 -11.08 1.73
CA ARG A 398 -6.65 -12.31 1.08
C ARG A 398 -7.27 -12.01 -0.28
N ALA A 399 -7.20 -12.97 -1.18
CA ALA A 399 -7.86 -12.91 -2.47
C ALA A 399 -8.60 -14.22 -2.73
N PHE A 400 -9.80 -14.12 -3.27
CA PHE A 400 -10.60 -15.26 -3.68
C PHE A 400 -10.93 -15.14 -5.16
N ALA A 401 -10.78 -16.24 -5.90
CA ALA A 401 -11.27 -16.34 -7.27
C ALA A 401 -12.75 -16.71 -7.27
N LEU A 402 -13.58 -15.93 -7.96
CA LEU A 402 -15.01 -16.16 -8.07
C LEU A 402 -15.35 -16.72 -9.45
N PHE A 403 -16.10 -17.81 -9.44
CA PHE A 403 -16.52 -18.56 -10.62
C PHE A 403 -18.03 -18.55 -10.74
N ASP A 404 -18.53 -18.46 -11.97
CA ASP A 404 -19.95 -18.65 -12.25
C ASP A 404 -20.38 -20.06 -11.82
N PRO A 405 -21.38 -20.22 -10.92
CA PRO A 405 -21.79 -21.53 -10.43
C PRO A 405 -22.24 -22.54 -11.51
N GLU A 406 -22.68 -22.06 -12.68
CA GLU A 406 -23.13 -22.94 -13.76
C GLU A 406 -22.00 -23.32 -14.72
N THR A 407 -21.21 -22.33 -15.16
CA THR A 407 -20.17 -22.55 -16.18
C THR A 407 -18.78 -22.78 -15.59
N TYR A 408 -18.57 -22.44 -14.31
CA TYR A 408 -17.28 -22.39 -13.61
C TYR A 408 -16.24 -21.52 -14.31
N MET A 409 -16.70 -20.54 -15.09
CA MET A 409 -15.83 -19.53 -15.66
C MET A 409 -15.48 -18.51 -14.60
N LEU A 410 -14.20 -18.14 -14.53
CA LEU A 410 -13.78 -17.03 -13.67
C LEU A 410 -14.55 -15.78 -14.10
N TYR A 411 -14.88 -14.88 -13.17
CA TYR A 411 -15.46 -13.58 -13.55
C TYR A 411 -14.98 -12.42 -12.69
N ALA A 412 -14.59 -12.68 -11.44
CA ALA A 412 -14.15 -11.65 -10.53
C ALA A 412 -13.13 -12.21 -9.51
N PHE A 413 -12.36 -11.31 -8.91
CA PHE A 413 -11.62 -11.58 -7.69
C PHE A 413 -12.22 -10.79 -6.53
N ARG A 414 -12.44 -11.45 -5.40
CA ARG A 414 -12.82 -10.80 -4.14
C ARG A 414 -11.57 -10.56 -3.32
N LEU A 415 -11.24 -9.31 -3.07
CA LEU A 415 -10.11 -8.89 -2.25
C LEU A 415 -10.60 -8.53 -0.86
N GLU A 416 -9.92 -9.05 0.16
CA GLU A 416 -10.11 -8.65 1.54
C GLU A 416 -8.79 -8.12 2.10
N VAL A 417 -8.77 -6.87 2.51
CA VAL A 417 -7.62 -6.24 3.17
C VAL A 417 -8.04 -5.82 4.57
N SER A 418 -7.31 -6.25 5.59
CA SER A 418 -7.60 -5.93 6.98
C SER A 418 -6.36 -5.51 7.74
N THR A 419 -6.51 -4.54 8.62
CA THR A 419 -5.54 -4.06 9.60
C THR A 419 -6.09 -4.23 11.01
N VAL A 420 -5.35 -3.80 12.03
CA VAL A 420 -5.84 -3.76 13.41
C VAL A 420 -7.08 -2.87 13.53
N THR A 421 -7.14 -1.76 12.78
CA THR A 421 -8.19 -0.75 12.93
C THR A 421 -9.30 -0.84 11.90
N SER A 422 -9.02 -1.28 10.67
CA SER A 422 -9.99 -1.24 9.58
C SER A 422 -9.97 -2.48 8.70
N LYS A 423 -11.06 -2.70 7.97
CA LYS A 423 -11.19 -3.78 6.99
C LYS A 423 -11.95 -3.27 5.77
N THR A 424 -11.46 -3.67 4.60
CA THR A 424 -12.11 -3.43 3.31
C THR A 424 -12.25 -4.74 2.55
N GLU A 425 -13.44 -4.96 1.99
CA GLU A 425 -13.75 -6.07 1.10
C GLU A 425 -14.32 -5.52 -0.21
N GLU A 426 -13.75 -5.93 -1.33
CA GLU A 426 -14.13 -5.43 -2.64
C GLU A 426 -14.09 -6.58 -3.66
N THR A 427 -15.11 -6.67 -4.51
CA THR A 427 -15.15 -7.64 -5.60
C THR A 427 -14.89 -6.94 -6.92
N ILE A 428 -13.84 -7.37 -7.62
CA ILE A 428 -13.28 -6.70 -8.78
C ILE A 428 -13.46 -7.62 -9.99
N LEU A 429 -14.17 -7.13 -11.00
CA LEU A 429 -14.36 -7.84 -12.27
C LEU A 429 -13.05 -8.00 -13.01
N ILE A 430 -12.81 -9.20 -13.54
CA ILE A 430 -11.62 -9.51 -14.31
C ILE A 430 -11.94 -9.42 -15.81
N PRO A 431 -11.23 -8.59 -16.60
CA PRO A 431 -11.46 -8.48 -18.04
C PRO A 431 -10.84 -9.67 -18.78
N ILE A 432 -11.48 -10.82 -18.67
CA ILE A 432 -10.98 -12.13 -19.14
C ILE A 432 -10.67 -12.18 -20.64
N GLU A 433 -11.32 -11.32 -21.43
CA GLU A 433 -11.07 -11.18 -22.87
C GLU A 433 -9.76 -10.48 -23.20
N LYS A 434 -9.16 -9.77 -22.24
CA LYS A 434 -7.88 -9.07 -22.40
C LYS A 434 -6.69 -9.90 -21.92
N ILE A 435 -6.89 -11.20 -21.67
CA ILE A 435 -5.88 -12.09 -21.09
C ILE A 435 -5.38 -13.08 -22.13
N ASP A 436 -4.06 -13.10 -22.36
CA ASP A 436 -3.39 -14.00 -23.31
C ASP A 436 -2.83 -15.29 -22.69
#